data_AF-A0A846D096-F1
#
_entry.id   AF-A0A846D096-F1
#
_cell.length_a   1.000
_cell.length_b   1.000
_cell.length_c   1.000
_cell.angle_alpha   90.00
_cell.angle_beta   90.00
_cell.angle_gamma   90.00
#
_symmetry.space_group_name_H-M   'P 1'
#
loop_
_entity.id
_entity.type
_entity.pdbx_description
1 polymer ?
#
loop_
_entity_poly.entity_id
_entity_poly.type
_entity_poly.pdbx_seq_one_letter_code
_entity_poly.pdbx_strand_id
1 'polypeptide(L)'
;MAAEFILAYTERYQAKRLHSWPFGHATRTDFILQTFTVTQQQQEFFYREDYIEPYQSPTSLHYALAIDSLYFSYPDQPDSLRNINLTIKPGERVGLIGPNGAGKTTLFLTICGILKPTRARVMLLFGKPVVAGEFRPEIGLVFQNPDDQLFSPSVWDDVAFGPENMGLPTVEVEQRVQEALSLTGVE
;
A
#
# COMPACT_ATOMS: atom_id res chain seq x y z
N MET A 1 10.98 -6.12 -15.07
CA MET A 1 11.18 -6.05 -13.60
C MET A 1 10.02 -5.27 -13.02
N ALA A 2 8.97 -5.97 -12.60
CA ALA A 2 7.88 -5.38 -11.83
C ALA A 2 8.33 -5.35 -10.37
N ALA A 3 8.28 -4.19 -9.73
CA ALA A 3 8.52 -4.08 -8.30
C ALA A 3 7.22 -4.50 -7.60
N GLU A 4 7.20 -5.69 -7.01
CA GLU A 4 6.07 -6.19 -6.23
C GLU A 4 5.96 -5.43 -4.91
N PHE A 5 4.91 -4.61 -4.79
CA PHE A 5 4.48 -4.05 -3.51
C PHE A 5 3.32 -4.88 -2.96
N ILE A 6 3.57 -5.64 -1.90
CA ILE A 6 2.52 -6.30 -1.13
C ILE A 6 2.20 -5.39 0.06
N LEU A 7 1.07 -4.67 -0.01
CA LEU A 7 0.49 -4.00 1.15
C LEU A 7 -0.30 -5.04 1.96
N ALA A 8 0.36 -5.69 2.92
CA ALA A 8 -0.30 -6.64 3.83
C ALA A 8 -0.81 -5.93 5.09
N TYR A 9 -2.07 -6.21 5.45
CA TYR A 9 -2.72 -5.82 6.70
C TYR A 9 -2.84 -7.04 7.62
N THR A 10 -2.47 -6.94 8.89
CA THR A 10 -2.70 -8.00 9.88
C THR A 10 -3.55 -7.48 11.04
N GLU A 11 -4.74 -8.04 11.24
CA GLU A 11 -5.51 -7.89 12.48
C GLU A 11 -5.13 -9.00 13.48
N ARG A 12 -4.48 -8.58 14.58
CA ARG A 12 -4.60 -9.08 15.96
C ARG A 12 -3.27 -8.91 16.70
N TYR A 13 -3.13 -7.79 17.39
CA TYR A 13 -2.40 -7.74 18.65
C TYR A 13 -3.37 -7.23 19.72
N GLN A 14 -3.92 -8.17 20.51
CA GLN A 14 -4.50 -7.85 21.81
C GLN A 14 -3.33 -7.44 22.71
N ALA A 15 -3.03 -6.14 22.73
CA ALA A 15 -1.99 -5.59 23.59
C ALA A 15 -2.39 -5.81 25.05
N LYS A 16 -1.77 -6.80 25.70
CA LYS A 16 -1.66 -6.81 27.17
C LYS A 16 -0.98 -5.51 27.57
N ARG A 17 -1.75 -4.64 28.25
CA ARG A 17 -1.37 -3.44 29.00
C ARG A 17 0.14 -3.14 29.00
N LEU A 18 0.55 -2.24 28.11
CA LEU A 18 1.71 -1.40 28.35
C LEU A 18 1.24 -0.21 29.21
N HIS A 19 1.44 -0.34 30.52
CA HIS A 19 1.28 0.76 31.45
C HIS A 19 2.46 1.74 31.25
N SER A 20 2.15 2.89 30.63
CA SER A 20 2.80 4.21 30.70
C SER A 20 2.95 4.80 29.30
N TRP A 21 1.86 5.39 28.81
CA TRP A 21 1.85 6.26 27.64
C TRP A 21 2.17 7.69 28.12
N PRO A 22 3.34 8.27 27.83
CA PRO A 22 3.55 9.69 28.02
C PRO A 22 2.96 10.43 26.81
N PHE A 23 2.44 11.63 27.01
CA PHE A 23 1.78 12.50 26.03
C PHE A 23 0.25 12.32 25.89
N GLY A 24 -0.44 13.42 26.20
CA GLY A 24 -1.89 13.54 26.22
C GLY A 24 -2.51 13.70 24.84
N HIS A 25 -3.79 13.34 24.79
CA HIS A 25 -4.77 13.56 23.72
C HIS A 25 -4.37 13.05 22.32
N ALA A 26 -4.36 11.71 22.17
CA ALA A 26 -4.44 11.08 20.85
C ALA A 26 -5.71 11.55 20.12
N THR A 27 -5.55 11.98 18.87
CA THR A 27 -6.69 12.38 18.02
C THR A 27 -7.00 11.27 17.03
N ARG A 28 -8.19 11.34 16.40
CA ARG A 28 -8.83 10.24 15.65
C ARG A 28 -8.05 9.77 14.40
N THR A 29 -6.90 10.35 14.07
CA THR A 29 -6.14 10.14 12.82
C THR A 29 -4.68 9.70 13.04
N ASP A 30 -4.32 9.28 14.25
CA ASP A 30 -2.95 8.84 14.54
C ASP A 30 -2.71 7.42 13.97
N PHE A 31 -2.00 7.33 12.83
CA PHE A 31 -1.42 6.07 12.34
C PHE A 31 0.01 5.95 12.86
N ILE A 32 0.39 4.74 13.28
CA ILE A 32 1.79 4.42 13.49
C ILE A 32 2.26 3.68 12.24
N LEU A 33 3.06 4.34 11.42
CA LEU A 33 3.81 3.70 10.35
C LEU A 33 4.97 2.94 10.99
N GLN A 34 4.90 1.62 10.99
CA GLN A 34 6.04 0.79 11.38
C GLN A 34 6.68 0.25 10.10
N THR A 35 7.87 0.75 9.80
CA THR A 35 8.73 0.17 8.77
C THR A 35 9.43 -1.05 9.37
N PHE A 36 9.33 -2.20 8.69
CA PHE A 36 9.99 -3.42 9.14
C PHE A 36 10.97 -3.89 8.06
N THR A 37 12.26 -3.84 8.36
CA THR A 37 13.27 -4.49 7.50
C THR A 37 13.43 -5.94 7.96
N VAL A 38 12.77 -6.88 7.27
CA VAL A 38 13.00 -8.32 7.51
C VAL A 38 14.29 -8.73 6.83
N THR A 39 15.41 -8.73 7.56
CA THR A 39 16.62 -9.44 7.15
C THR A 39 16.58 -10.86 7.71
N GLN A 40 16.96 -11.84 6.89
CA GLN A 40 16.83 -13.28 7.21
C GLN A 40 17.76 -13.78 8.34
N GLN A 41 18.50 -12.91 9.04
CA GLN A 41 19.29 -13.31 10.18
C GLN A 41 19.25 -12.24 11.28
N GLN A 42 18.80 -12.67 12.46
CA GLN A 42 18.86 -12.01 13.77
C GLN A 42 17.75 -10.99 14.10
N GLN A 43 17.04 -11.32 15.19
CA GLN A 43 16.01 -10.54 15.86
C GLN A 43 16.64 -9.39 16.64
N GLU A 44 16.73 -8.19 16.06
CA GLU A 44 16.84 -6.95 16.86
C GLU A 44 15.93 -5.87 16.27
N PHE A 45 15.02 -5.39 17.13
CA PHE A 45 14.03 -4.37 16.80
C PHE A 45 14.63 -2.98 17.04
N PHE A 46 14.86 -2.22 15.99
CA PHE A 46 15.35 -0.83 16.10
C PHE A 46 14.25 0.15 15.74
N TYR A 47 13.92 1.05 16.67
CA TYR A 47 13.15 2.27 16.45
C TYR A 47 14.06 3.30 15.73
N ARG A 48 13.60 3.90 14.64
CA ARG A 48 14.19 5.14 14.08
C ARG A 48 13.12 6.21 13.97
N GLU A 49 13.29 7.29 14.72
CA GLU A 49 12.67 8.59 14.42
C GLU A 49 13.61 9.32 13.45
N ASP A 50 13.37 9.19 12.14
CA ASP A 50 14.11 9.98 11.17
C ASP A 50 13.31 11.25 10.84
N TYR A 51 13.91 12.41 11.15
CA TYR A 51 13.46 13.73 10.70
C TYR A 51 13.46 13.77 9.16
N ILE A 52 12.35 14.23 8.55
CA ILE A 52 12.18 14.30 7.11
C ILE A 52 12.69 15.66 6.60
N GLU A 53 13.77 15.66 5.82
CA GLU A 53 14.21 16.86 5.11
C GLU A 53 13.25 17.22 3.95
N PRO A 54 13.07 18.52 3.64
CA PRO A 54 12.21 18.95 2.53
C PRO A 54 12.72 18.41 1.19
N TYR A 55 11.79 17.87 0.39
CA TYR A 55 12.06 17.23 -0.90
C TYR A 55 12.87 18.14 -1.84
N GLN A 56 14.08 17.72 -2.17
CA GLN A 56 14.90 18.24 -3.26
C GLN A 56 14.96 17.19 -4.37
N SER A 57 14.55 17.55 -5.59
CA SER A 57 14.61 16.65 -6.75
C SER A 57 16.06 16.44 -7.22
N PRO A 58 16.54 15.19 -7.32
CA PRO A 58 17.26 14.80 -8.53
C PRO A 58 17.00 13.33 -8.97
N THR A 59 16.56 13.17 -10.22
CA THR A 59 16.99 12.22 -11.27
C THR A 59 17.43 10.77 -10.97
N SER A 60 17.16 10.22 -9.79
CA SER A 60 17.26 8.80 -9.45
C SER A 60 16.01 8.42 -8.66
N LEU A 61 15.45 7.23 -8.89
CA LEU A 61 14.21 6.80 -8.21
C LEU A 61 14.48 6.58 -6.71
N HIS A 62 14.50 7.67 -5.94
CA HIS A 62 14.79 7.66 -4.51
C HIS A 62 13.70 6.94 -3.71
N TYR A 63 12.46 6.94 -4.21
CA TYR A 63 11.30 6.34 -3.57
C TYR A 63 10.41 5.61 -4.59
N ALA A 64 9.88 4.47 -4.16
CA ALA A 64 8.80 3.78 -4.85
C ALA A 64 7.45 4.45 -4.62
N LEU A 65 7.22 5.02 -3.43
CA LEU A 65 6.06 5.85 -3.11
C LEU A 65 6.54 7.11 -2.40
N ALA A 66 6.05 8.28 -2.81
CA ALA A 66 6.26 9.54 -2.11
C ALA A 66 4.95 10.33 -2.03
N ILE A 67 4.54 10.65 -0.81
CA ILE A 67 3.33 11.40 -0.47
C ILE A 67 3.72 12.56 0.43
N ASP A 68 3.34 13.77 0.04
CA ASP A 68 3.46 14.98 0.86
C ASP A 68 2.10 15.68 0.94
N SER A 69 1.68 15.97 2.17
CA SER A 69 0.48 16.77 2.49
C SER A 69 -0.80 16.21 1.84
N LEU A 70 -1.05 14.90 1.95
CA LEU A 70 -2.24 14.25 1.40
C LEU A 70 -3.46 14.40 2.32
N TYR A 71 -4.59 14.77 1.72
CA TYR A 71 -5.90 14.90 2.33
C TYR A 71 -6.97 14.22 1.47
N PHE A 72 -7.93 13.58 2.12
CA PHE A 72 -9.09 12.98 1.46
C PHE A 72 -10.30 12.98 2.39
N SER A 73 -11.47 13.23 1.82
CA SER A 73 -12.77 13.20 2.51
C SER A 73 -13.80 12.57 1.59
N TYR A 74 -14.62 11.66 2.11
CA TYR A 74 -15.81 11.20 1.39
C TYR A 74 -16.85 12.33 1.34
N PRO A 75 -17.78 12.32 0.36
CA PRO A 75 -18.84 13.33 0.28
C PRO A 75 -19.58 13.48 1.60
N ASP A 76 -19.72 14.72 2.06
CA ASP A 76 -20.41 15.11 3.29
C ASP A 76 -19.86 14.46 4.59
N GLN A 77 -18.61 13.95 4.55
CA GLN A 77 -17.95 13.36 5.71
C GLN A 77 -16.70 14.15 6.11
N PRO A 78 -16.31 14.11 7.40
CA PRO A 78 -15.01 14.63 7.82
C PRO A 78 -13.86 13.93 7.09
N ASP A 79 -12.71 14.61 6.99
CA ASP A 79 -11.54 14.03 6.33
C ASP A 79 -11.14 12.68 6.94
N SER A 80 -11.10 11.66 6.09
CA SER A 80 -10.60 10.32 6.39
C SER A 80 -9.07 10.27 6.38
N LEU A 81 -8.42 11.12 5.58
CA LEU A 81 -6.97 11.30 5.55
C LEU A 81 -6.65 12.78 5.77
N ARG A 82 -5.75 13.08 6.71
CA ARG A 82 -5.36 14.44 7.06
C ARG A 82 -3.85 14.56 7.10
N ASN A 83 -3.30 15.40 6.22
CA ASN A 83 -1.88 15.72 6.17
C ASN A 83 -0.96 14.47 6.18
N ILE A 84 -1.28 13.46 5.38
CA ILE A 84 -0.47 12.25 5.32
C ILE A 84 0.82 12.56 4.58
N ASN A 85 1.94 12.20 5.21
CA ASN A 85 3.29 12.28 4.67
C ASN A 85 3.92 10.89 4.79
N LEU A 86 4.32 10.30 3.66
CA LEU A 86 4.82 8.94 3.60
C LEU A 86 5.81 8.81 2.46
N THR A 87 6.95 8.18 2.74
CA THR A 87 7.88 7.74 1.70
C THR A 87 8.18 6.27 1.90
N ILE A 88 8.29 5.54 0.79
CA ILE A 88 8.66 4.12 0.77
C ILE A 88 9.73 3.94 -0.30
N LYS A 89 10.85 3.34 0.05
CA LYS A 89 11.93 3.03 -0.90
C LYS A 89 11.66 1.73 -1.64
N PRO A 90 12.25 1.54 -2.84
CA PRO A 90 12.18 0.25 -3.52
C PRO A 90 12.69 -0.89 -2.62
N GLY A 91 11.91 -1.98 -2.53
CA GLY A 91 12.25 -3.17 -1.73
C GLY A 91 11.89 -3.08 -0.25
N GLU A 92 11.40 -1.94 0.24
CA GLU A 92 10.93 -1.85 1.63
C GLU A 92 9.60 -2.57 1.82
N ARG A 93 9.45 -3.21 3.00
CA ARG A 93 8.20 -3.79 3.48
C ARG A 93 7.67 -2.91 4.60
N VAL A 94 6.47 -2.37 4.40
CA VAL A 94 5.88 -1.38 5.31
C VAL A 94 4.56 -1.90 5.86
N GLY A 95 4.41 -1.90 7.18
CA GLY A 95 3.16 -2.22 7.86
C GLY A 95 2.42 -0.94 8.24
N LEU A 96 1.18 -0.80 7.78
CA LEU A 96 0.29 0.28 8.21
C LEU A 96 -0.66 -0.22 9.30
N ILE A 97 -0.46 0.26 10.53
CA ILE A 97 -1.26 -0.16 11.69
C ILE A 97 -2.04 1.04 12.23
N GLY A 98 -3.28 0.77 12.62
CA GLY A 98 -4.18 1.76 13.21
C GLY A 98 -5.55 1.17 13.47
N PRO A 99 -6.40 1.83 14.27
CA PRO A 99 -7.75 1.36 14.57
C PRO A 99 -8.65 1.28 13.33
N ASN A 100 -9.79 0.62 13.46
CA ASN A 100 -10.80 0.61 12.41
C ASN A 100 -11.36 2.02 12.20
N GLY A 101 -11.56 2.39 10.93
CA GLY A 101 -11.94 3.75 10.55
C GLY A 101 -10.82 4.79 10.58
N ALA A 102 -9.56 4.41 10.89
CA ALA A 102 -8.44 5.36 10.84
C ALA A 102 -8.17 5.92 9.44
N GLY A 103 -8.58 5.19 8.37
CA GLY A 103 -8.39 5.58 6.97
C GLY A 103 -7.41 4.69 6.19
N LYS A 104 -6.99 3.55 6.73
CA LYS A 104 -6.03 2.63 6.07
C LYS A 104 -6.44 2.24 4.65
N THR A 105 -7.66 1.71 4.52
CA THR A 105 -8.22 1.33 3.22
C THR A 105 -8.34 2.53 2.29
N THR A 106 -8.77 3.68 2.81
CA THR A 106 -8.82 4.93 2.03
C THR A 106 -7.45 5.31 1.49
N LEU A 107 -6.39 5.21 2.31
CA LEU A 107 -5.02 5.49 1.87
C LEU A 107 -4.58 4.52 0.75
N PHE A 108 -4.82 3.22 0.89
CA PHE A 108 -4.48 2.24 -0.15
C PHE A 108 -5.22 2.52 -1.46
N LEU A 109 -6.52 2.79 -1.39
CA LEU A 109 -7.31 3.12 -2.57
C LEU A 109 -6.88 4.44 -3.23
N THR A 110 -6.46 5.44 -2.46
CA THR A 110 -5.89 6.68 -3.00
C THR A 110 -4.53 6.42 -3.66
N ILE A 111 -3.66 5.58 -3.07
CA ILE A 111 -2.37 5.18 -3.65
C ILE A 111 -2.55 4.44 -4.98
N CYS A 112 -3.55 3.57 -5.07
CA CYS A 112 -3.89 2.85 -6.30
C CYS A 112 -4.52 3.75 -7.38
N GLY A 113 -4.79 5.03 -7.09
CA GLY A 113 -5.49 5.92 -8.02
C GLY A 113 -6.98 5.64 -8.14
N ILE A 114 -7.57 4.79 -7.29
CA ILE A 114 -9.01 4.50 -7.29
C ILE A 114 -9.77 5.69 -6.71
N LEU A 115 -9.26 6.28 -5.62
CA LEU A 115 -9.84 7.48 -5.02
C LEU A 115 -9.02 8.72 -5.37
N LYS A 116 -9.72 9.77 -5.84
CA LYS A 116 -9.09 11.07 -6.07
C LYS A 116 -8.88 11.80 -4.74
N PRO A 117 -7.64 12.20 -4.39
CA PRO A 117 -7.41 12.98 -3.19
C PRO A 117 -8.14 14.34 -3.26
N THR A 118 -8.64 14.83 -2.13
CA THR A 118 -9.19 16.18 -2.03
C THR A 118 -8.08 17.21 -2.22
N ARG A 119 -6.89 16.94 -1.66
CA ARG A 119 -5.68 17.74 -1.83
C ARG A 119 -4.44 16.86 -1.63
N ALA A 120 -3.39 17.07 -2.42
CA ALA A 120 -2.05 16.55 -2.16
C ALA A 120 -1.02 17.54 -2.72
N ARG A 121 0.14 17.69 -2.06
CA ARG A 121 1.25 18.47 -2.63
C ARG A 121 2.09 17.62 -3.56
N VAL A 122 2.43 16.41 -3.10
CA VAL A 122 3.15 15.41 -3.87
C VAL A 122 2.45 14.07 -3.70
N MET A 123 2.27 13.36 -4.81
CA MET A 123 1.85 11.97 -4.80
C MET A 123 2.45 11.27 -6.01
N LEU A 124 3.57 10.59 -5.78
CA LEU A 124 4.37 9.95 -6.82
C LEU A 124 4.47 8.45 -6.52
N LEU A 125 4.30 7.64 -7.57
CA LEU A 125 4.66 6.24 -7.57
C LEU A 125 5.73 6.00 -8.64
N PHE A 126 6.88 5.47 -8.22
CA PHE A 126 8.09 5.35 -9.03
C PHE A 126 8.40 6.63 -9.82
N GLY A 127 8.41 7.76 -9.12
CA GLY A 127 8.71 9.08 -9.69
C GLY A 127 7.65 9.65 -10.64
N LYS A 128 6.56 8.92 -10.91
CA LYS A 128 5.45 9.38 -11.76
C LYS A 128 4.26 9.82 -10.89
N PRO A 129 3.56 10.92 -11.25
CA PRO A 129 2.32 11.31 -10.57
C PRO A 129 1.31 10.16 -10.49
N VAL A 130 0.59 10.08 -9.37
CA VAL A 130 -0.61 9.23 -9.27
C VAL A 130 -1.80 10.06 -9.73
N VAL A 131 -2.46 9.62 -10.80
CA VAL A 131 -3.64 10.27 -11.36
C VAL A 131 -4.83 9.35 -11.11
N ALA A 132 -5.91 9.91 -10.56
CA ALA A 132 -7.10 9.14 -10.26
C ALA A 132 -7.76 8.62 -11.54
N GLY A 133 -8.11 7.33 -11.56
CA GLY A 133 -8.70 6.64 -12.71
C GLY A 133 -7.69 6.12 -13.74
N GLU A 134 -6.39 6.42 -13.61
CA GLU A 134 -5.36 5.82 -14.46
C GLU A 134 -4.96 4.44 -13.93
N PHE A 135 -4.94 3.45 -14.83
CA PHE A 135 -4.46 2.11 -14.49
C PHE A 135 -2.94 2.10 -14.29
N ARG A 136 -2.48 1.47 -13.21
CA ARG A 136 -1.08 1.40 -12.81
C ARG A 136 -0.67 -0.06 -12.57
N PRO A 137 -0.09 -0.74 -13.58
CA PRO A 137 0.27 -2.14 -13.46
C PRO A 137 1.41 -2.38 -12.45
N GLU A 138 2.09 -1.32 -12.00
CA GLU A 138 3.12 -1.43 -10.97
C GLU A 138 2.55 -1.55 -9.54
N ILE A 139 1.24 -1.41 -9.33
CA ILE A 139 0.58 -1.57 -8.03
C ILE A 139 -0.36 -2.79 -8.08
N GLY A 140 -0.17 -3.72 -7.15
CA GLY A 140 -1.16 -4.74 -6.81
C GLY A 140 -1.91 -4.36 -5.53
N LEU A 141 -3.21 -4.64 -5.48
CA LEU A 141 -4.03 -4.50 -4.28
C LEU A 141 -4.77 -5.81 -4.04
N VAL A 142 -4.65 -6.35 -2.83
CA VAL A 142 -5.37 -7.56 -2.39
C VAL A 142 -6.37 -7.12 -1.32
N PHE A 143 -7.64 -7.50 -1.51
CA PHE A 143 -8.71 -7.07 -0.63
C PHE A 143 -8.73 -7.87 0.68
N GLN A 144 -9.36 -7.30 1.72
CA GLN A 144 -9.47 -7.98 3.02
C GLN A 144 -10.33 -9.24 2.94
N ASN A 145 -11.39 -9.19 2.14
CA ASN A 145 -12.23 -10.32 1.82
C ASN A 145 -11.88 -10.80 0.39
N PRO A 146 -11.33 -12.01 0.21
CA PRO A 146 -11.00 -12.51 -1.12
C PRO A 146 -12.23 -12.68 -2.01
N ASP A 147 -13.41 -12.96 -1.45
CA ASP A 147 -14.66 -13.11 -2.21
C ASP A 147 -15.07 -11.82 -2.94
N ASP A 148 -14.62 -10.66 -2.46
CA ASP A 148 -14.90 -9.36 -3.10
C ASP A 148 -14.05 -9.12 -4.35
N GLN A 149 -13.03 -9.97 -4.57
CA GLN A 149 -12.06 -9.83 -5.66
C GLN A 149 -12.19 -10.92 -6.72
N LEU A 150 -12.84 -12.05 -6.41
CA LEU A 150 -13.11 -13.15 -7.34
C LEU A 150 -14.39 -12.88 -8.14
N PHE A 151 -14.32 -12.99 -9.46
CA PHE A 151 -15.48 -12.75 -10.33
C PHE A 151 -15.54 -13.64 -11.57
N SER A 152 -14.47 -14.38 -11.88
CA SER A 152 -14.44 -15.27 -13.03
C SER A 152 -14.99 -16.68 -12.73
N PRO A 153 -15.48 -17.43 -13.74
CA PRO A 153 -16.03 -18.77 -13.56
C PRO A 153 -15.03 -19.84 -13.12
N SER A 154 -13.74 -19.63 -13.38
CA SER A 154 -12.67 -20.55 -12.99
C SER A 154 -11.50 -19.79 -12.37
N VAL A 155 -10.71 -20.50 -11.54
CA VAL A 155 -9.48 -19.96 -10.94
C VAL A 155 -8.51 -19.50 -12.02
N TRP A 156 -8.40 -20.26 -13.11
CA TRP A 156 -7.56 -19.91 -14.25
C TRP A 156 -7.97 -18.57 -14.86
N ASP A 157 -9.27 -18.40 -15.17
CA ASP A 157 -9.80 -17.20 -15.79
C ASP A 157 -9.66 -15.96 -14.88
N ASP A 158 -9.77 -16.14 -13.56
CA ASP A 158 -9.60 -15.05 -12.58
C ASP A 158 -8.14 -14.56 -12.55
N VAL A 159 -7.18 -15.49 -12.49
CA VAL A 159 -5.75 -15.17 -12.49
C VAL A 159 -5.29 -14.62 -13.85
N ALA A 160 -5.85 -15.11 -14.97
CA ALA A 160 -5.54 -14.64 -16.31
C ALA A 160 -6.06 -13.21 -16.60
N PHE A 161 -7.13 -12.80 -15.91
CA PHE A 161 -7.81 -11.53 -16.17
C PHE A 161 -6.89 -10.32 -16.18
N GLY A 162 -5.99 -10.19 -15.19
CA GLY A 162 -5.05 -9.07 -15.11
C GLY A 162 -4.09 -9.01 -16.31
N PRO A 163 -3.27 -10.05 -16.53
CA PRO A 163 -2.39 -10.19 -17.69
C PRO A 163 -3.07 -9.96 -19.05
N GLU A 164 -4.29 -10.48 -19.24
CA GLU A 164 -5.06 -10.29 -20.48
C GLU A 164 -5.46 -8.83 -20.69
N ASN A 165 -5.93 -8.16 -19.65
CA ASN A 165 -6.29 -6.74 -19.72
C ASN A 165 -5.08 -5.82 -19.91
N MET A 166 -3.86 -6.30 -19.62
CA MET A 166 -2.61 -5.63 -19.99
C MET A 166 -2.24 -5.82 -21.48
N GLY A 167 -2.97 -6.65 -22.22
CA GLY A 167 -2.73 -6.93 -23.63
C GLY A 167 -1.53 -7.85 -23.88
N LEU A 168 -1.18 -8.70 -22.90
CA LEU A 168 -0.05 -9.61 -23.03
C LEU A 168 -0.33 -10.76 -24.02
N PRO A 169 0.69 -11.28 -24.73
CA PRO A 169 0.52 -12.44 -25.59
C PRO A 169 0.03 -13.67 -24.81
N THR A 170 -0.81 -14.51 -25.43
CA THR A 170 -1.40 -15.71 -24.78
C THR A 170 -0.36 -16.60 -24.10
N VAL A 171 0.78 -16.85 -24.74
CA VAL A 171 1.87 -17.66 -24.18
C VAL A 171 2.43 -17.05 -22.89
N GLU A 172 2.50 -15.71 -22.82
CA GLU A 172 2.97 -15.02 -21.61
C GLU A 172 1.90 -15.02 -20.51
N VAL A 173 0.62 -14.90 -20.87
CA VAL A 173 -0.50 -15.04 -19.93
C VAL A 173 -0.47 -16.44 -19.30
N GLU A 174 -0.41 -17.50 -20.11
CA GLU A 174 -0.36 -18.89 -19.65
C GLU A 174 0.80 -19.12 -18.68
N GLN A 175 1.99 -18.62 -19.01
CA GLN A 175 3.17 -18.72 -18.16
C GLN A 175 2.97 -18.03 -16.81
N ARG A 176 2.44 -16.80 -16.81
CA ARG A 176 2.21 -16.02 -15.58
C ARG A 176 1.13 -16.65 -14.70
N VAL A 177 0.08 -17.21 -15.30
CA VAL A 177 -0.98 -17.92 -14.56
C VAL A 177 -0.39 -19.15 -13.88
N GLN A 178 0.34 -20.00 -14.60
CA GLN A 178 1.00 -21.18 -14.03
C GLN A 178 1.96 -20.83 -12.89
N GLU A 179 2.77 -19.79 -13.06
CA GLU A 179 3.67 -19.29 -12.01
C GLU A 179 2.89 -18.86 -10.77
N ALA A 180 1.83 -18.07 -10.93
CA ALA A 180 1.00 -17.60 -9.81
C ALA A 180 0.30 -18.76 -9.07
N LEU A 181 -0.24 -19.74 -9.80
CA LEU A 181 -0.90 -20.92 -9.21
C LEU A 181 0.11 -21.78 -8.43
N SER A 182 1.33 -21.97 -8.96
CA SER A 182 2.37 -22.74 -8.27
C SER A 182 2.91 -22.02 -7.03
N LEU A 183 3.11 -20.69 -7.10
CA LEU A 183 3.54 -19.88 -5.95
C LEU A 183 2.53 -19.90 -4.79
N THR A 184 1.26 -20.11 -5.09
CA THR A 184 0.17 -20.14 -4.11
C THR A 184 -0.29 -21.55 -3.75
N GLY A 185 0.19 -22.58 -4.47
CA GLY A 185 -0.08 -23.99 -4.19
C GLY A 185 -1.49 -24.46 -4.57
N VAL A 186 -2.06 -23.91 -5.64
CA VAL A 186 -3.45 -24.14 -6.09
C VAL A 186 -3.52 -24.74 -7.50
N GLU A 187 -2.55 -25.58 -7.84
CA GLU A 187 -2.42 -26.28 -9.14
C GLU A 187 -3.53 -27.30 -9.41
#